data_AF-A0A1V9V5V1-F1
#
_entry.id   AF-A0A1V9V5V1-F1
#
_cell.length_a   1.000
_cell.length_b   1.000
_cell.length_c   1.000
_cell.angle_alpha   90.00
_cell.angle_beta   90.00
_cell.angle_gamma   90.00
#
_symmetry.space_group_name_H-M   'P 1'
#
loop_
_entity.id
_entity.type
_entity.pdbx_description
1 polymer ?
#
loop_
_entity_poly.entity_id
_entity_poly.type
_entity_poly.pdbx_seq_one_letter_code
_entity_poly.pdbx_strand_id
1 'polypeptide(L)'
;MAYALLAEVAASVTDLKKDPMGTFRESNGDPMVILNRNEPAFYILSPERYEELLDMLDDAELARIAKARRGGRTVKVDIDDLIAEAEKR
;
A
#
# COMPACT_ATOMS: atom_id res chain seq x y z
N MET A 1 -12.71 10.47 23.27
CA MET A 1 -12.88 10.72 21.82
C MET A 1 -13.18 9.42 21.13
N ALA A 2 -13.91 9.43 20.01
CA ALA A 2 -14.12 8.24 19.19
C ALA A 2 -13.10 8.26 18.03
N TYR A 3 -12.44 7.13 17.79
CA TYR A 3 -11.49 6.97 16.69
C TYR A 3 -12.10 6.05 15.63
N ALA A 4 -11.97 6.42 14.36
CA ALA A 4 -12.25 5.50 13.26
C ALA A 4 -11.04 4.58 13.07
N LEU A 5 -11.24 3.28 13.22
CA LEU A 5 -10.19 2.28 13.03
C LEU A 5 -10.29 1.70 11.62
N LEU A 6 -9.14 1.55 10.96
CA LEU A 6 -9.01 0.98 9.61
C LEU A 6 -8.53 -0.48 9.64
N ALA A 7 -8.60 -1.09 10.82
CA ALA A 7 -8.24 -2.48 11.08
C ALA A 7 -9.34 -3.12 11.91
N GLU A 8 -9.65 -4.38 11.62
CA GLU A 8 -10.64 -5.16 12.37
C GLU A 8 -10.09 -5.67 13.71
N VAL A 9 -8.75 -5.80 13.81
CA VAL A 9 -8.06 -6.32 14.99
C VAL A 9 -7.24 -5.21 15.64
N ALA A 10 -7.31 -5.15 16.97
CA ALA A 10 -6.58 -4.20 17.80
C ALA A 10 -5.83 -4.92 18.92
N ALA A 11 -4.62 -4.48 19.22
CA ALA A 11 -3.84 -4.96 20.36
C ALA A 11 -3.20 -3.79 21.12
N SER A 12 -2.89 -3.96 22.41
CA SER A 12 -2.18 -2.91 23.14
C SER A 12 -0.68 -2.94 22.85
N VAL A 13 0.01 -1.82 23.08
CA VAL A 13 1.48 -1.79 23.09
C VAL A 13 2.07 -2.79 24.09
N THR A 14 1.36 -3.10 25.17
CA THR A 14 1.81 -4.09 26.16
C THR A 14 1.77 -5.51 25.60
N ASP A 15 0.69 -5.87 24.89
CA ASP A 15 0.57 -7.19 24.27
C ASP A 15 1.65 -7.38 23.21
N LEU A 16 1.81 -6.37 22.34
CA LEU A 16 2.84 -6.35 21.31
C LEU A 16 4.26 -6.49 21.89
N LYS A 17 4.56 -5.83 23.02
CA LYS A 17 5.87 -5.96 23.67
C LYS A 17 6.12 -7.34 24.25
N LYS A 18 5.06 -8.02 24.71
CA LYS A 18 5.16 -9.33 25.37
C LYS A 18 5.41 -10.44 24.35
N ASP A 19 4.69 -10.44 23.25
CA ASP A 19 4.85 -11.42 22.17
C ASP A 19 4.49 -10.78 20.81
N PRO A 20 5.43 -10.08 20.16
CA PRO A 20 5.13 -9.36 18.92
C PRO A 20 4.53 -10.26 17.83
N MET A 21 5.02 -11.50 17.73
CA MET A 21 4.63 -12.42 16.66
C MET A 21 3.41 -13.26 17.01
N GLY A 22 3.18 -13.56 18.29
CA GLY A 22 1.89 -14.08 18.75
C GLY A 22 0.78 -13.06 18.56
N THR A 23 0.99 -11.82 19.01
CA THR A 23 0.01 -10.75 18.85
C THR A 23 -0.32 -10.49 17.38
N PHE A 24 0.68 -10.35 16.50
CA PHE A 24 0.38 -10.12 15.09
C PHE A 24 -0.32 -11.30 14.40
N ARG A 25 -0.08 -12.55 14.83
CA ARG A 25 -0.78 -13.72 14.26
C ARG A 25 -2.30 -13.67 14.44
N GLU A 26 -2.80 -12.96 15.45
CA GLU A 26 -4.24 -12.76 15.64
C GLU A 26 -4.89 -11.98 14.49
N SER A 27 -4.11 -11.21 13.71
CA SER A 27 -4.61 -10.51 12.54
C SER A 27 -4.70 -11.38 11.29
N ASN A 28 -4.21 -12.63 11.33
CA ASN A 28 -4.14 -13.52 10.16
C ASN A 28 -3.46 -12.88 8.93
N GLY A 29 -2.54 -11.94 9.15
CA GLY A 29 -1.83 -11.21 8.08
C GLY A 29 -2.52 -9.93 7.64
N ASP A 30 -3.75 -9.66 8.08
CA ASP A 30 -4.42 -8.38 7.82
C ASP A 30 -3.87 -7.25 8.72
N PRO A 31 -4.12 -5.98 8.37
CA PRO A 31 -3.69 -4.86 9.20
C PRO A 31 -4.24 -4.94 10.63
N MET A 32 -3.37 -4.62 11.60
CA MET A 32 -3.72 -4.53 13.02
C MET A 32 -3.44 -3.13 13.53
N VAL A 33 -4.32 -2.58 14.36
CA VAL A 33 -4.06 -1.32 15.06
C VAL A 33 -3.46 -1.57 16.45
N ILE A 34 -2.43 -0.81 16.80
CA ILE A 34 -1.81 -0.85 18.12
C ILE A 34 -2.26 0.35 18.94
N LEU A 35 -2.78 0.06 20.13
CA LEU A 35 -3.31 1.05 21.06
C LEU A 35 -2.30 1.36 22.18
N ASN A 36 -2.10 2.64 22.46
CA ASN A 36 -1.36 3.12 23.63
C ASN A 36 -2.33 3.90 24.53
N ARG A 37 -2.55 3.44 25.77
CA ARG A 37 -3.54 4.04 26.69
C ARG A 37 -4.93 4.22 26.07
N ASN A 38 -5.39 3.20 25.31
CA ASN A 38 -6.66 3.18 24.55
C ASN A 38 -6.76 4.20 23.40
N GLU A 39 -5.64 4.80 22.99
CA GLU A 39 -5.58 5.66 21.81
C GLU A 39 -4.82 4.94 20.69
N PRO A 40 -5.29 4.99 19.43
CA PRO A 40 -4.57 4.42 18.29
C PRO A 40 -3.19 5.08 18.12
N ALA A 41 -2.13 4.29 18.16
CA ALA A 41 -0.76 4.77 18.04
C ALA A 41 -0.20 4.54 16.63
N PHE A 42 -0.35 3.33 16.09
CA PHE A 42 0.13 2.95 14.75
C PHE A 42 -0.57 1.68 14.24
N TYR A 43 -0.43 1.40 12.95
CA TYR A 43 -0.83 0.14 12.35
C TYR A 43 0.39 -0.76 12.12
N ILE A 44 0.17 -2.07 12.17
CA ILE A 44 1.13 -3.09 11.73
C ILE A 44 0.53 -3.79 10.53
N LEU A 45 1.34 -3.97 9.49
CA LEU A 45 0.99 -4.71 8.28
C LEU A 45 2.01 -5.84 8.10
N SER A 46 1.58 -6.93 7.46
CA SER A 46 2.53 -7.92 6.96
C SER A 46 3.34 -7.32 5.80
N PRO A 47 4.53 -7.86 5.50
CA PRO A 47 5.29 -7.45 4.31
C PRO A 47 4.44 -7.49 3.03
N GLU A 48 3.69 -8.57 2.85
CA GLU A 48 2.84 -8.79 1.66
C GLU A 48 1.75 -7.72 1.56
N ARG A 49 1.08 -7.39 2.67
CA ARG A 49 0.06 -6.33 2.69
C ARG A 49 0.65 -4.94 2.45
N TYR A 50 1.88 -4.70 2.90
CA TYR A 50 2.55 -3.44 2.64
C TYR A 50 2.95 -3.30 1.17
N GLU A 51 3.44 -4.38 0.56
CA GLU A 51 3.72 -4.44 -0.88
C GLU A 51 2.46 -4.20 -1.72
N GLU A 52 1.37 -4.93 -1.42
CA GLU A 52 0.06 -4.74 -2.10
C GLU A 52 -0.43 -3.28 -1.98
N LEU A 53 -0.25 -2.63 -0.82
CA LEU A 53 -0.62 -1.23 -0.63
C LEU A 53 0.21 -0.30 -1.53
N LEU A 54 1.51 -0.55 -1.67
CA LEU A 54 2.38 0.26 -2.51
C LEU A 54 2.03 0.10 -4.00
N ASP A 55 1.77 -1.13 -4.45
CA ASP A 55 1.36 -1.41 -5.82
C ASP A 55 0.04 -0.70 -6.16
N MET A 56 -0.95 -0.76 -5.26
CA MET A 56 -2.23 -0.05 -5.43
C MET A 56 -2.06 1.47 -5.53
N LEU A 57 -1.11 2.05 -4.78
CA LEU A 57 -0.82 3.49 -4.84
C LEU A 57 -0.17 3.89 -6.16
N ASP A 58 0.77 3.08 -6.67
CA ASP A 58 1.42 3.31 -7.96
C ASP A 58 0.39 3.22 -9.11
N ASP A 59 -0.44 2.18 -9.10
CA ASP A 59 -1.53 2.01 -10.06
C ASP A 59 -2.52 3.18 -10.04
N ALA A 60 -2.85 3.70 -8.85
CA ALA A 60 -3.75 4.84 -8.71
C ALA A 60 -3.15 6.11 -9.34
N GLU A 61 -1.86 6.35 -9.17
CA GLU A 61 -1.16 7.49 -9.76
C GLU A 61 -1.03 7.33 -11.28
N LEU A 62 -0.69 6.13 -11.76
CA LEU A 62 -0.66 5.83 -13.19
C LEU A 62 -2.03 6.03 -13.84
N ALA A 63 -3.10 5.56 -13.19
CA ALA A 63 -4.47 5.75 -13.64
C ALA A 63 -4.85 7.24 -13.69
N ARG A 64 -4.40 8.05 -12.73
CA ARG A 64 -4.59 9.51 -12.74
C ARG A 64 -3.91 10.16 -13.94
N ILE A 65 -2.66 9.79 -14.22
CA ILE A 65 -1.90 10.29 -15.38
C ILE A 65 -2.57 9.87 -16.69
N ALA A 66 -2.97 8.60 -16.82
CA ALA A 66 -3.64 8.08 -18.00
C ALA A 66 -4.97 8.80 -18.26
N LYS A 67 -5.76 9.08 -17.21
CA LYS A 67 -6.99 9.86 -17.29
C LYS A 67 -6.71 11.30 -17.75
N ALA A 68 -5.69 11.95 -17.19
CA ALA A 68 -5.33 13.32 -17.55
C ALA A 68 -4.87 13.47 -19.01
N ARG A 69 -4.21 12.43 -19.56
CA ARG A 69 -3.74 12.40 -20.96
C ARG A 69 -4.78 11.91 -21.95
N ARG A 70 -5.89 11.34 -21.47
CA ARG A 70 -6.92 10.75 -22.33
C ARG A 70 -7.51 11.81 -23.26
N GLY A 71 -7.55 11.51 -24.56
CA GLY A 71 -8.04 12.43 -25.58
C GLY A 71 -7.08 13.59 -25.92
N GLY A 72 -5.85 13.58 -25.37
CA GLY A 72 -4.80 14.51 -25.76
C GLY A 72 -4.25 14.22 -27.17
N ARG A 73 -3.32 15.07 -27.62
CA ARG A 73 -2.62 14.88 -28.90
C ARG A 73 -1.89 13.54 -28.92
N THR A 74 -2.14 12.74 -29.94
CA THR A 74 -1.43 11.49 -30.21
C THR A 74 -0.47 11.66 -31.38
N VAL A 75 0.59 10.86 -31.40
CA VAL A 75 1.52 10.78 -32.53
C VAL A 75 1.54 9.32 -32.95
N LYS A 76 1.45 9.07 -34.26
CA LYS A 76 1.59 7.72 -34.80
C LYS A 76 3.07 7.34 -34.76
N VAL A 77 3.36 6.18 -34.19
CA VAL A 77 4.71 5.62 -34.07
C VAL A 77 4.69 4.16 -34.50
N ASP A 78 5.83 3.65 -34.95
CA ASP A 78 6.07 2.22 -35.18
C ASP A 78 6.79 1.63 -33.95
N ILE A 79 6.42 0.42 -33.55
CA ILE A 79 6.99 -0.23 -32.36
C ILE A 79 8.44 -0.69 -32.63
N ASP A 80 8.75 -1.13 -33.86
CA ASP A 80 10.07 -1.62 -34.23
C ASP A 80 11.09 -0.49 -34.23
N ASP A 81 10.68 0.71 -34.69
CA ASP A 81 11.51 1.92 -34.66
C ASP A 81 11.88 2.32 -33.21
N LEU A 82 10.92 2.23 -32.28
CA LEU A 82 11.14 2.59 -30.88
C LEU A 82 12.05 1.60 -30.15
N ILE A 83 11.91 0.30 -30.42
CA ILE A 83 12.77 -0.74 -29.84
C ILE A 83 14.21 -0.52 -30.33
N ALA A 84 14.41 -0.29 -31.63
CA ALA A 84 15.72 -0.03 -32.21
C ALA A 84 16.38 1.27 -31.69
N GLU A 85 15.60 2.27 -31.26
CA GLU A 85 16.13 3.48 -30.60
C GLU A 85 16.56 3.20 -29.16
N ALA A 86 15.80 2.41 -28.40
CA ALA A 86 16.10 2.09 -27.01
C ALA A 86 17.39 1.27 -26.87
N GLU A 87 17.65 0.33 -27.78
CA GLU A 87 18.86 -0.51 -27.78
C GLU A 87 20.14 0.26 -28.14
N LYS A 88 20.03 1.47 -28.70
CA LYS A 88 21.17 2.34 -29.04
C LYS A 88 21.65 3.19 -27.85
N ARG A 89 20.89 3.24 -26.76
CA ARG A 89 21.22 4.01 -25.54
C ARG A 89 21.88 3.13 -24.49
#